data_AF-A0A8J7LSM1-F1
#
_entry.id   AF-A0A8J7LSM1-F1
#
_cell.length_a   1.000
_cell.length_b   1.000
_cell.length_c   1.000
_cell.angle_alpha   90.00
_cell.angle_beta   90.00
_cell.angle_gamma   90.00
#
_symmetry.space_group_name_H-M   'P 1'
#
loop_
_entity.id
_entity.type
_entity.pdbx_description
1 polymer ?
#
loop_
_entity_poly.entity_id
_entity_poly.type
_entity_poly.pdbx_seq_one_letter_code
_entity_poly.pdbx_strand_id
1 'polypeptide(L)'
;MKQALTLLIFLAFHFQIISQEYIPADNFKFKLIKAKKAVGGNYYYTIKTTKDVEKVQVRFKMKSISGDHADFDPNKFYLVTDQYKKRVKPIDVRHNYAAGWIFIGFEHLVNFQPTDKKLKEWLSYKPHIKNTFNDYKIEGYEDICHNINFGTKKKPRVASPYLGHKDLKSCKIDLYFSLPKDLKVFKIYYGKEIIADTRIK
;
A
#
# COMPACT_ATOMS: atom_id res chain seq x y z
N MET A 1 -15.63 29.41 -42.22
CA MET A 1 -14.70 29.88 -41.16
C MET A 1 -15.29 29.87 -39.75
N LYS A 2 -16.50 30.43 -39.50
CA LYS A 2 -17.10 30.47 -38.15
C LYS A 2 -17.33 29.08 -37.53
N GLN A 3 -17.79 28.09 -38.32
CA GLN A 3 -18.05 26.72 -37.83
C GLN A 3 -16.78 25.94 -37.45
N ALA A 4 -15.65 26.20 -38.13
CA ALA A 4 -14.38 25.57 -37.78
C ALA A 4 -13.82 26.10 -36.44
N LEU A 5 -14.02 27.39 -36.16
CA LEU A 5 -13.65 28.02 -34.90
C LEU A 5 -14.47 27.47 -33.72
N THR A 6 -15.79 27.26 -33.92
CA THR A 6 -16.66 26.67 -32.90
C THR A 6 -16.28 25.23 -32.57
N LEU A 7 -15.92 24.43 -33.58
CA LEU A 7 -15.47 23.05 -33.39
C LEU A 7 -14.14 22.97 -32.62
N LEU A 8 -13.23 23.91 -32.89
CA LEU A 8 -11.93 24.02 -32.20
C LEU A 8 -12.07 24.39 -30.72
N ILE A 9 -13.01 25.28 -30.41
CA ILE A 9 -13.34 25.64 -29.02
C ILE A 9 -13.97 24.44 -28.30
N PHE A 10 -14.86 23.70 -28.94
CA PHE A 10 -15.47 22.50 -28.35
C PHE A 10 -14.43 21.39 -28.07
N LEU A 11 -13.49 21.19 -29.00
CA LEU A 11 -12.35 20.28 -28.81
C LEU A 11 -11.44 20.72 -27.66
N ALA A 12 -11.15 22.02 -27.52
CA ALA A 12 -10.32 22.54 -26.44
C ALA A 12 -10.94 22.35 -25.05
N PHE A 13 -12.28 22.44 -24.93
CA PHE A 13 -12.97 22.24 -23.65
C PHE A 13 -13.11 20.77 -23.23
N HIS A 14 -12.99 19.81 -24.15
CA HIS A 14 -13.07 18.38 -23.82
C HIS A 14 -11.72 17.76 -23.39
N PHE A 15 -10.60 18.48 -23.59
CA PHE A 15 -9.29 18.07 -23.10
C PHE A 15 -8.97 18.66 -21.71
N GLN A 16 -9.95 18.70 -20.80
CA GLN A 16 -9.63 18.75 -19.36
C GLN A 16 -9.07 17.38 -18.95
N ILE A 17 -7.80 17.17 -19.31
CA ILE A 17 -6.99 16.05 -18.85
C ILE A 17 -6.94 16.16 -17.33
N ILE A 18 -7.68 15.30 -16.65
CA ILE A 18 -7.55 15.10 -15.20
C ILE A 18 -6.17 14.46 -14.98
N SER A 19 -5.14 15.29 -14.95
CA SER A 19 -3.81 14.89 -14.49
C SER A 19 -3.95 14.61 -13.01
N GLN A 20 -3.74 13.35 -12.61
CA GLN A 20 -3.72 12.99 -11.19
C GLN A 20 -2.60 13.77 -10.50
N GLU A 21 -2.96 14.71 -9.64
CA GLU A 21 -2.01 15.55 -8.90
C GLU A 21 -1.37 14.78 -7.74
N TYR A 22 -0.28 15.32 -7.21
CA TYR A 22 0.31 14.79 -5.97
C TYR A 22 -0.56 15.23 -4.79
N ILE A 23 -1.00 14.27 -3.98
CA ILE A 23 -1.75 14.52 -2.75
C ILE A 23 -0.77 14.53 -1.58
N PRO A 24 -0.61 15.64 -0.84
CA PRO A 24 0.21 15.69 0.36
C PRO A 24 -0.45 14.88 1.48
N ALA A 25 0.35 14.13 2.23
CA ALA A 25 -0.06 13.41 3.43
C ALA A 25 1.17 13.25 4.33
N ASP A 26 1.11 13.82 5.53
CA ASP A 26 2.24 13.89 6.47
C ASP A 26 3.47 14.56 5.81
N ASN A 27 4.68 14.01 5.98
CA ASN A 27 5.91 14.54 5.39
C ASN A 27 6.09 14.23 3.89
N PHE A 28 5.09 13.62 3.25
CA PHE A 28 5.19 13.12 1.87
C PHE A 28 4.05 13.60 0.99
N LYS A 29 4.22 13.41 -0.31
CA LYS A 29 3.16 13.56 -1.30
C LYS A 29 3.14 12.39 -2.25
N PHE A 30 1.94 11.96 -2.60
CA PHE A 30 1.68 10.72 -3.33
C PHE A 30 0.96 10.98 -4.64
N LYS A 31 1.39 10.31 -5.70
CA LYS A 31 0.69 10.28 -6.99
C LYS A 31 0.45 8.83 -7.38
N LEU A 32 -0.83 8.44 -7.48
CA LEU A 32 -1.19 7.11 -7.95
C LEU A 32 -0.63 6.90 -9.37
N ILE A 33 -0.01 5.74 -9.59
CA ILE A 33 0.44 5.30 -10.91
C ILE A 33 -0.57 4.29 -11.47
N LYS A 34 -0.95 3.30 -10.66
CA LYS A 34 -1.85 2.22 -11.04
C LYS A 34 -2.37 1.44 -9.84
N ALA A 35 -3.57 0.90 -9.98
CA ALA A 35 -4.09 -0.19 -9.18
C ALA A 35 -4.45 -1.32 -10.15
N LYS A 36 -3.84 -2.50 -9.98
CA LYS A 36 -4.04 -3.64 -10.87
C LYS A 36 -3.89 -4.97 -10.14
N LYS A 37 -4.34 -6.04 -10.78
CA LYS A 37 -3.98 -7.40 -10.34
C LYS A 37 -2.46 -7.59 -10.31
N ALA A 38 -1.95 -8.11 -9.22
CA ALA A 38 -0.53 -8.45 -9.07
C ALA A 38 -0.23 -9.76 -9.83
N VAL A 39 0.83 -9.75 -10.63
CA VAL A 39 1.29 -10.90 -11.43
C VAL A 39 2.70 -11.30 -10.98
N GLY A 40 2.95 -12.61 -10.81
CA GLY A 40 4.29 -13.17 -10.53
C GLY A 40 4.78 -13.10 -9.08
N GLY A 41 5.95 -13.71 -8.84
CA GLY A 41 6.63 -13.92 -7.54
C GLY A 41 7.18 -12.67 -6.83
N ASN A 42 6.60 -11.50 -7.05
CA ASN A 42 6.99 -10.25 -6.38
C ASN A 42 6.58 -10.20 -4.89
N TYR A 43 6.19 -11.33 -4.33
CA TYR A 43 5.91 -11.51 -2.92
C TYR A 43 7.01 -12.39 -2.36
N TYR A 44 7.73 -11.90 -1.35
CA TYR A 44 8.74 -12.72 -0.68
C TYR A 44 8.05 -13.89 0.06
N TYR A 45 6.79 -13.68 0.47
CA TYR A 45 5.92 -14.72 0.95
C TYR A 45 4.96 -15.14 -0.16
N THR A 46 5.00 -16.41 -0.57
CA THR A 46 3.92 -17.02 -1.34
C THR A 46 2.67 -17.11 -0.47
N ILE A 47 2.06 -15.97 -0.15
CA ILE A 47 0.76 -15.88 0.51
C ILE A 47 -0.21 -16.60 -0.41
N LYS A 48 -0.65 -17.78 0.03
CA LYS A 48 -1.63 -18.57 -0.69
C LYS A 48 -2.97 -17.91 -0.43
N THR A 49 -3.56 -17.33 -1.45
CA THR A 49 -4.91 -16.79 -1.39
C THR A 49 -5.90 -17.90 -1.76
N THR A 50 -7.10 -17.88 -1.18
CA THR A 50 -8.19 -18.79 -1.55
C THR A 50 -8.67 -18.47 -2.97
N LYS A 51 -9.49 -19.35 -3.57
CA LYS A 51 -9.94 -19.23 -4.97
C LYS A 51 -10.67 -17.90 -5.25
N ASP A 52 -11.34 -17.33 -4.27
CA ASP A 52 -12.19 -16.14 -4.41
C ASP A 52 -11.47 -14.83 -4.13
N VAL A 53 -10.16 -14.91 -3.90
CA VAL A 53 -9.33 -13.78 -3.50
C VAL A 53 -8.23 -13.57 -4.53
N GLU A 54 -8.06 -12.31 -4.93
CA GLU A 54 -6.99 -11.89 -5.82
C GLU A 54 -5.98 -10.99 -5.13
N LYS A 55 -4.74 -11.08 -5.61
CA LYS A 55 -3.65 -10.25 -5.18
C LYS A 55 -3.68 -8.95 -5.97
N VAL A 56 -3.67 -7.81 -5.29
CA VAL A 56 -3.78 -6.48 -5.89
C VAL A 56 -2.54 -5.67 -5.57
N GLN A 57 -1.96 -5.03 -6.58
CA GLN A 57 -0.87 -4.08 -6.45
C GLN A 57 -1.42 -2.67 -6.64
N VAL A 58 -1.17 -1.79 -5.67
CA VAL A 58 -1.36 -0.35 -5.82
C VAL A 58 -0.01 0.33 -5.78
N ARG A 59 0.33 1.04 -6.86
CA ARG A 59 1.63 1.70 -7.02
C ARG A 59 1.48 3.21 -6.98
N PHE A 60 2.31 3.86 -6.18
CA PHE A 60 2.44 5.30 -6.08
C PHE A 60 3.83 5.78 -6.51
N LYS A 61 3.93 7.02 -7.02
CA LYS A 61 5.14 7.84 -6.86
C LYS A 61 5.00 8.59 -5.54
N MET A 62 6.04 8.55 -4.72
CA MET A 62 6.12 9.26 -3.46
C MET A 62 7.32 10.22 -3.50
N LYS A 63 7.14 11.41 -2.93
CA LYS A 63 8.20 12.40 -2.71
C LYS A 63 8.04 13.00 -1.32
N SER A 64 9.15 13.22 -0.63
CA SER A 64 9.20 14.08 0.54
C SER A 64 8.76 15.49 0.17
N ILE A 65 8.02 16.13 1.06
CA ILE A 65 7.59 17.53 0.90
C ILE A 65 8.79 18.47 1.05
N SER A 66 9.68 18.22 2.01
CA SER A 66 10.88 19.05 2.24
C SER A 66 11.89 18.93 1.10
N GLY A 67 11.85 17.84 0.34
CA GLY A 67 12.85 17.52 -0.66
C GLY A 67 14.05 16.74 -0.10
N ASP A 68 14.11 16.51 1.22
CA ASP A 68 15.13 15.70 1.87
C ASP A 68 14.59 14.33 2.30
N HIS A 69 15.47 13.47 2.81
CA HIS A 69 15.04 12.22 3.43
C HIS A 69 14.18 12.53 4.66
N ALA A 70 13.05 11.84 4.78
CA ALA A 70 12.16 11.93 5.92
C ALA A 70 11.79 10.51 6.40
N ASP A 71 11.45 10.38 7.68
CA ASP A 71 11.01 9.12 8.28
C ASP A 71 9.70 8.65 7.63
N PHE A 72 9.78 7.56 6.87
CA PHE A 72 8.63 6.97 6.19
C PHE A 72 8.10 5.79 6.98
N ASP A 73 6.88 5.95 7.48
CA ASP A 73 6.12 4.92 8.16
C ASP A 73 5.16 4.23 7.18
N PRO A 74 5.43 2.97 6.77
CA PRO A 74 4.55 2.22 5.88
C PRO A 74 3.24 1.73 6.55
N ASN A 75 3.14 1.74 7.89
CA ASN A 75 1.93 1.27 8.59
C ASN A 75 0.79 2.28 8.53
N LYS A 76 1.07 3.51 8.09
CA LYS A 76 0.06 4.54 7.80
C LYS A 76 -0.77 4.19 6.56
N PHE A 77 -0.32 3.29 5.69
CA PHE A 77 -1.14 2.86 4.54
C PHE A 77 -2.23 1.90 4.96
N TYR A 78 -3.42 2.12 4.42
CA TYR A 78 -4.49 1.14 4.45
C TYR A 78 -5.50 1.38 3.34
N LEU A 79 -6.20 0.31 2.98
CA LEU A 79 -7.32 0.34 2.05
C LEU A 79 -8.62 0.42 2.83
N VAL A 80 -9.59 1.19 2.33
CA VAL A 80 -10.96 1.23 2.85
C VAL A 80 -11.93 0.85 1.73
N THR A 81 -12.85 -0.05 2.05
CA THR A 81 -13.95 -0.43 1.18
C THR A 81 -15.28 -0.20 1.88
N ASP A 82 -16.09 0.68 1.29
CA ASP A 82 -17.42 1.01 1.80
C ASP A 82 -18.40 -0.15 1.55
N GLN A 83 -18.19 -0.94 0.47
CA GLN A 83 -18.99 -2.13 0.11
C GLN A 83 -19.01 -3.18 1.23
N TYR A 84 -17.86 -3.40 1.88
CA TYR A 84 -17.72 -4.42 2.92
C TYR A 84 -17.59 -3.85 4.33
N LYS A 85 -17.55 -2.52 4.46
CA LYS A 85 -17.21 -1.83 5.71
C LYS A 85 -15.94 -2.40 6.35
N LYS A 86 -14.88 -2.53 5.55
CA LYS A 86 -13.57 -3.05 5.98
C LYS A 86 -12.45 -2.05 5.77
N ARG A 87 -11.51 -2.06 6.71
CA ARG A 87 -10.21 -1.39 6.62
C ARG A 87 -9.12 -2.45 6.53
N VAL A 88 -8.39 -2.50 5.43
CA VAL A 88 -7.44 -3.58 5.12
C VAL A 88 -6.01 -3.05 5.15
N LYS A 89 -5.18 -3.63 6.00
CA LYS A 89 -3.74 -3.34 6.04
C LYS A 89 -3.07 -3.95 4.79
N PRO A 90 -2.08 -3.31 4.15
CA PRO A 90 -1.27 -3.99 3.13
C PRO A 90 -0.60 -5.23 3.72
N ILE A 91 -0.47 -6.29 2.93
CA ILE A 91 0.28 -7.48 3.34
C ILE A 91 1.78 -7.22 3.28
N ASP A 92 2.21 -6.47 2.27
CA ASP A 92 3.60 -6.11 2.04
C ASP A 92 3.63 -4.70 1.43
N VAL A 93 4.65 -3.95 1.78
CA VAL A 93 4.95 -2.64 1.22
C VAL A 93 6.38 -2.68 0.72
N ARG A 94 6.60 -2.23 -0.51
CA ARG A 94 7.93 -2.21 -1.11
C ARG A 94 8.22 -0.85 -1.69
N HIS A 95 9.47 -0.45 -1.62
CA HIS A 95 9.95 0.75 -2.29
C HIS A 95 11.02 0.38 -3.30
N ASN A 96 11.08 1.10 -4.42
CA ASN A 96 12.20 0.88 -5.33
C ASN A 96 13.49 1.43 -4.70
N TYR A 97 14.55 0.66 -4.84
CA TYR A 97 15.93 0.97 -4.48
C TYR A 97 16.76 1.05 -5.76
N ALA A 98 17.63 2.06 -5.87
CA ALA A 98 18.60 2.30 -6.96
C ALA A 98 18.06 2.17 -8.41
N ALA A 99 18.12 3.25 -9.20
CA ALA A 99 17.83 3.29 -10.65
C ALA A 99 16.52 2.61 -11.16
N GLY A 100 15.57 2.24 -10.28
CA GLY A 100 14.19 1.96 -10.65
C GLY A 100 13.76 0.50 -10.83
N TRP A 101 14.67 -0.48 -10.68
CA TRP A 101 14.38 -1.88 -11.03
C TRP A 101 14.19 -2.82 -9.85
N ILE A 102 14.86 -2.57 -8.72
CA ILE A 102 14.80 -3.45 -7.54
C ILE A 102 13.80 -2.88 -6.54
N PHE A 103 12.82 -3.67 -6.12
CA PHE A 103 11.88 -3.30 -5.06
C PHE A 103 12.25 -4.06 -3.78
N ILE A 104 12.64 -3.31 -2.74
CA ILE A 104 12.99 -3.88 -1.44
C ILE A 104 11.86 -3.66 -0.44
N GLY A 105 11.65 -4.65 0.42
CA GLY A 105 10.66 -4.60 1.49
C GLY A 105 11.14 -3.82 2.70
N PHE A 106 10.22 -3.61 3.63
CA PHE A 106 10.50 -3.15 4.98
C PHE A 106 10.73 -4.36 5.90
N GLU A 107 11.43 -4.13 7.01
CA GLU A 107 11.60 -5.14 8.05
C GLU A 107 10.23 -5.51 8.64
N HIS A 108 9.99 -6.79 8.89
CA HIS A 108 8.77 -7.23 9.57
C HIS A 108 8.98 -7.17 11.08
N LEU A 109 8.13 -6.43 11.76
CA LEU A 109 8.17 -6.23 13.19
C LEU A 109 6.99 -6.92 13.87
N VAL A 110 7.22 -7.40 15.09
CA VAL A 110 6.17 -7.94 15.98
C VAL A 110 6.19 -7.21 17.32
N ASN A 111 5.14 -7.40 18.12
CA ASN A 111 4.99 -6.83 19.46
C ASN A 111 5.47 -7.78 20.58
N PHE A 112 6.08 -8.91 20.23
CA PHE A 112 6.64 -9.88 21.16
C PHE A 112 8.06 -10.25 20.73
N GLN A 113 8.93 -10.58 21.69
CA GLN A 113 10.25 -11.10 21.39
C GLN A 113 10.10 -12.52 20.80
N PRO A 114 10.47 -12.78 19.53
CA PRO A 114 10.38 -14.13 18.99
C PRO A 114 11.33 -15.05 19.75
N THR A 115 10.83 -16.17 20.27
CA THR A 115 11.65 -17.17 20.98
C THR A 115 12.23 -18.20 20.00
N ASP A 116 11.48 -18.51 18.95
CA ASP A 116 11.87 -19.47 17.93
C ASP A 116 12.93 -18.93 16.95
N LYS A 117 13.97 -19.73 16.66
CA LYS A 117 15.05 -19.37 15.74
C LYS A 117 14.54 -19.02 14.33
N LYS A 118 13.59 -19.78 13.77
CA LYS A 118 13.06 -19.48 12.44
C LYS A 118 12.27 -18.19 12.43
N LEU A 119 11.48 -17.90 13.47
CA LEU A 119 10.79 -16.60 13.55
C LEU A 119 11.78 -15.44 13.66
N LYS A 120 12.88 -15.58 14.42
CA LYS A 120 13.93 -14.56 14.52
C LYS A 120 14.63 -14.24 13.19
N GLU A 121 14.67 -15.18 12.25
CA GLU A 121 15.24 -14.94 10.91
C GLU A 121 14.38 -14.00 10.05
N TRP A 122 13.08 -13.92 10.33
CA TRP A 122 12.11 -13.18 9.51
C TRP A 122 11.48 -11.98 10.22
N LEU A 123 11.46 -11.99 11.56
CA LEU A 123 10.74 -11.05 12.40
C LEU A 123 11.67 -10.46 13.45
N SER A 124 11.57 -9.15 13.63
CA SER A 124 12.28 -8.42 14.68
C SER A 124 11.30 -7.87 15.73
N TYR A 125 11.79 -7.70 16.96
CA TYR A 125 11.07 -7.00 18.02
C TYR A 125 11.77 -5.67 18.29
N LYS A 126 11.09 -4.56 18.00
CA LYS A 126 11.58 -3.20 18.22
C LYS A 126 10.50 -2.41 18.99
N PRO A 127 10.48 -2.44 20.33
CA PRO A 127 9.37 -1.89 21.11
C PRO A 127 9.15 -0.38 20.97
N HIS A 128 10.19 0.36 20.53
CA HIS A 128 10.10 1.79 20.27
C HIS A 128 9.42 2.13 18.93
N ILE A 129 9.25 1.17 18.03
CA ILE A 129 8.54 1.36 16.77
C ILE A 129 7.08 0.94 16.98
N LYS A 130 6.17 1.89 16.91
CA LYS A 130 4.74 1.65 17.10
C LYS A 130 4.10 1.15 15.80
N ASN A 131 3.15 0.23 15.92
CA ASN A 131 2.24 -0.09 14.81
C ASN A 131 1.17 1.01 14.66
N THR A 132 1.46 2.03 13.86
CA THR A 132 0.60 3.21 13.68
C THR A 132 -0.69 2.93 12.92
N PHE A 133 -0.84 1.78 12.26
CA PHE A 133 -2.13 1.35 11.69
C PHE A 133 -3.27 1.42 12.72
N ASN A 134 -2.96 1.11 13.98
CA ASN A 134 -3.93 1.14 15.08
C ASN A 134 -4.41 2.54 15.45
N ASP A 135 -3.73 3.60 15.01
CA ASP A 135 -4.03 5.00 15.33
C ASP A 135 -5.08 5.63 14.40
N TYR A 136 -5.41 4.95 13.30
CA TYR A 136 -6.28 5.48 12.24
C TYR A 136 -7.57 4.67 12.07
N LYS A 137 -8.12 4.13 13.17
CA LYS A 137 -9.38 3.37 13.15
C LYS A 137 -10.51 4.24 12.57
N ILE A 138 -11.41 3.59 11.83
CA ILE A 138 -12.59 4.24 11.27
C ILE A 138 -13.82 3.61 11.91
N GLU A 139 -14.68 4.44 12.50
CA GLU A 139 -15.91 3.99 13.13
C GLU A 139 -16.81 3.26 12.12
N GLY A 140 -17.35 2.11 12.54
CA GLY A 140 -18.19 1.26 11.70
C GLY A 140 -17.44 0.43 10.66
N TYR A 141 -16.09 0.44 10.65
CA TYR A 141 -15.27 -0.42 9.79
C TYR A 141 -14.52 -1.47 10.61
N GLU A 142 -14.48 -2.70 10.11
CA GLU A 142 -13.69 -3.77 10.72
C GLU A 142 -12.29 -3.87 10.11
N ASP A 143 -11.30 -4.04 10.98
CA ASP A 143 -9.90 -4.16 10.60
C ASP A 143 -9.55 -5.56 10.11
N ILE A 144 -8.99 -5.63 8.91
CA ILE A 144 -8.39 -6.85 8.35
C ILE A 144 -6.87 -6.72 8.45
N CYS A 145 -6.31 -7.44 9.43
CA CYS A 145 -4.89 -7.61 9.61
C CYS A 145 -4.45 -8.98 9.08
N HIS A 146 -3.39 -9.00 8.28
CA HIS A 146 -2.90 -10.24 7.70
C HIS A 146 -2.06 -11.05 8.69
N ASN A 147 -2.30 -12.35 8.69
CA ASN A 147 -1.51 -13.34 9.39
C ASN A 147 -0.61 -14.05 8.38
N ILE A 148 0.70 -14.03 8.62
CA ILE A 148 1.70 -14.67 7.76
C ILE A 148 2.21 -15.91 8.48
N ASN A 149 2.19 -17.05 7.79
CA ASN A 149 2.82 -18.28 8.27
C ASN A 149 4.29 -18.30 7.84
N PHE A 150 5.19 -18.10 8.80
CA PHE A 150 6.65 -18.19 8.63
C PHE A 150 7.18 -19.62 8.85
N GLY A 151 6.30 -20.56 9.15
CA GLY A 151 6.59 -21.98 9.33
C GLY A 151 6.26 -22.81 8.09
N THR A 152 6.01 -24.10 8.31
CA THR A 152 5.53 -25.00 7.25
C THR A 152 4.02 -25.22 7.41
N LYS A 153 3.38 -25.92 6.46
CA LYS A 153 1.98 -26.35 6.63
C LYS A 153 1.79 -27.26 7.84
N LYS A 154 2.75 -28.16 8.10
CA LYS A 154 2.68 -29.15 9.20
C LYS A 154 3.05 -28.54 10.56
N LYS A 155 3.94 -27.53 10.56
CA LYS A 155 4.37 -26.80 11.75
C LYS A 155 4.22 -25.30 11.47
N PRO A 156 2.98 -24.78 11.49
CA PRO A 156 2.72 -23.37 11.21
C PRO A 156 3.30 -22.50 12.31
N ARG A 157 3.84 -21.34 11.92
CA ARG A 157 4.34 -20.31 12.82
C ARG A 157 3.75 -19.00 12.35
N VAL A 158 2.56 -18.70 12.85
CA VAL A 158 1.75 -17.59 12.37
C VAL A 158 2.03 -16.35 13.22
N ALA A 159 2.29 -15.22 12.56
CA ALA A 159 2.35 -13.92 13.20
C ALA A 159 1.67 -12.87 12.33
N SER A 160 1.19 -11.79 12.94
CA SER A 160 0.69 -10.60 12.22
C SER A 160 1.73 -9.48 12.32
N PRO A 161 2.74 -9.47 11.43
CA PRO A 161 3.75 -8.44 11.49
C PRO A 161 3.17 -7.08 11.09
N TYR A 162 3.78 -6.03 11.63
CA TYR A 162 3.76 -4.68 11.05
C TYR A 162 5.13 -4.40 10.45
N LEU A 163 5.34 -3.21 9.90
CA LEU A 163 6.53 -2.90 9.12
C LEU A 163 7.40 -1.86 9.84
N GLY A 164 8.72 -2.00 9.74
CA GLY A 164 9.66 -0.98 10.20
C GLY A 164 9.62 0.28 9.34
N HIS A 165 10.19 1.37 9.83
CA HIS A 165 10.30 2.63 9.10
C HIS A 165 11.60 2.69 8.28
N LYS A 166 11.69 3.64 7.35
CA LYS A 166 12.93 3.98 6.64
C LYS A 166 12.98 5.46 6.27
N ASP A 167 14.17 6.01 6.22
CA ASP A 167 14.38 7.37 5.69
C ASP A 167 14.33 7.39 4.16
N LEU A 168 13.27 7.98 3.60
CA LEU A 168 13.05 8.04 2.15
C LEU A 168 12.91 9.49 1.67
N LYS A 169 13.45 9.79 0.49
CA LYS A 169 13.34 11.10 -0.17
C LYS A 169 12.35 11.10 -1.33
N SER A 170 12.53 10.20 -2.30
CA SER A 170 11.64 10.09 -3.47
C SER A 170 11.78 8.71 -4.10
N CYS A 171 10.67 8.00 -4.23
CA CYS A 171 10.66 6.66 -4.82
C CYS A 171 9.25 6.26 -5.31
N LYS A 172 9.15 5.07 -5.89
CA LYS A 172 7.91 4.35 -6.16
C LYS A 172 7.64 3.45 -4.97
N ILE A 173 6.41 3.46 -4.50
CA ILE A 173 5.92 2.58 -3.44
C ILE A 173 4.91 1.61 -4.05
N ASP A 174 5.07 0.33 -3.77
CA ASP A 174 4.10 -0.71 -4.07
C ASP A 174 3.45 -1.20 -2.78
N LEU A 175 2.13 -1.11 -2.74
CA LEU A 175 1.29 -1.71 -1.73
C LEU A 175 0.70 -2.99 -2.30
N TYR A 176 0.74 -4.06 -1.53
CA TYR A 176 0.16 -5.33 -1.94
C TYR A 176 -0.96 -5.76 -1.01
N PHE A 177 -2.11 -6.08 -1.58
CA PHE A 177 -3.32 -6.50 -0.86
C PHE A 177 -3.80 -7.86 -1.36
N SER A 178 -4.61 -8.51 -0.53
CA SER A 178 -5.35 -9.73 -0.86
C SER A 178 -6.82 -9.44 -0.69
N LEU A 179 -7.53 -9.24 -1.80
CA LEU A 179 -8.89 -8.70 -1.85
C LEU A 179 -9.86 -9.69 -2.53
N PRO A 180 -11.15 -9.70 -2.16
CA PRO A 180 -12.18 -10.42 -2.90
C PRO A 180 -12.16 -10.04 -4.39
N LYS A 181 -12.33 -11.02 -5.28
CA LYS A 181 -12.29 -10.79 -6.74
C LYS A 181 -13.37 -9.83 -7.25
N ASP A 182 -14.47 -9.71 -6.53
CA ASP A 182 -15.58 -8.83 -6.87
C ASP A 182 -15.39 -7.40 -6.33
N LEU A 183 -14.46 -7.19 -5.39
CA LEU A 183 -14.09 -5.84 -4.92
C LEU A 183 -13.32 -5.11 -6.01
N LYS A 184 -13.98 -4.15 -6.68
CA LYS A 184 -13.35 -3.37 -7.76
C LYS A 184 -13.00 -1.94 -7.38
N VAL A 185 -13.71 -1.33 -6.43
CA VAL A 185 -13.54 0.07 -6.06
C VAL A 185 -13.16 0.17 -4.59
N PHE A 186 -12.17 1.00 -4.29
CA PHE A 186 -11.71 1.24 -2.93
C PHE A 186 -10.91 2.54 -2.82
N LYS A 187 -10.76 3.02 -1.59
CA LYS A 187 -9.92 4.18 -1.25
C LYS A 187 -8.62 3.71 -0.60
N ILE A 188 -7.52 4.38 -0.90
CA ILE A 188 -6.24 4.19 -0.22
C ILE A 188 -5.94 5.42 0.62
N TYR A 189 -5.60 5.19 1.87
CA TYR A 189 -5.24 6.22 2.84
C TYR A 189 -3.75 6.16 3.14
N TYR A 190 -3.21 7.31 3.56
CA TYR A 190 -1.96 7.42 4.31
C TYR A 190 -2.21 8.26 5.56
N GLY A 191 -2.26 7.62 6.72
CA GLY A 191 -2.70 8.27 7.95
C GLY A 191 -4.16 8.67 7.80
N LYS A 192 -4.49 9.95 8.01
CA LYS A 192 -5.88 10.45 7.89
C LYS A 192 -6.28 10.84 6.45
N GLU A 193 -5.30 10.94 5.54
CA GLU A 193 -5.53 11.49 4.21
C GLU A 193 -5.87 10.41 3.18
N ILE A 194 -6.88 10.67 2.34
CA ILE A 194 -7.16 9.85 1.16
C ILE A 194 -6.17 10.23 0.07
N ILE A 195 -5.29 9.31 -0.30
CA ILE A 195 -4.26 9.53 -1.33
C ILE A 195 -4.61 8.88 -2.69
N ALA A 196 -5.68 8.09 -2.73
CA ALA A 196 -6.30 7.63 -3.98
C ALA A 196 -7.74 7.14 -3.73
N ASP A 197 -8.63 7.50 -4.64
CA ASP A 197 -9.90 6.79 -4.88
C ASP A 197 -9.77 6.08 -6.24
N THR A 198 -9.81 4.76 -6.26
CA THR A 198 -9.39 3.99 -7.43
C THR A 198 -10.23 2.75 -7.68
N ARG A 199 -10.18 2.31 -8.95
CA ARG A 199 -10.67 1.02 -9.40
C ARG A 199 -9.51 0.09 -9.78
N ILE A 200 -9.64 -1.22 -9.53
CA ILE A 200 -8.72 -2.21 -10.10
C ILE A 200 -8.88 -2.20 -11.62
N LYS A 201 -7.79 -1.93 -12.34
CA LYS A 201 -7.70 -2.11 -13.80
C LYS A 201 -7.29 -3.54 -14.15
#